data_AF-A0A139D3G0-F1
#
_entry.id   AF-A0A139D3G0-F1
#
_cell.length_a   1.000
_cell.length_b   1.000
_cell.length_c   1.000
_cell.angle_alpha   90.00
_cell.angle_beta   90.00
_cell.angle_gamma   90.00
#
_symmetry.space_group_name_H-M   'P 1'
#
loop_
_entity.id
_entity.type
_entity.pdbx_description
1 polymer ?
#
loop_
_entity_poly.entity_id
_entity_poly.type
_entity_poly.pdbx_seq_one_letter_code
_entity_poly.pdbx_strand_id
1 'polypeptide(L)'
;MAARGRFITFEGTEGVGKSTQLKQAAITLEQLGVDVVVTREPGGTPMAEKIRELLLAPREEVVHETTELLLMFAARAQHLHTKILPALERGQWVLCDRFTDATFAYQGGGRGVSRTRIALLEDLVQGDFRPDHVILLDAPVQTGMARAK
;
A
#
# COMPACT_ATOMS: atom_id res chain seq x y z
N MET A 1 26.69 12.10 -1.89
CA MET A 1 25.35 11.86 -1.31
C MET A 1 25.12 10.35 -1.31
N ALA A 2 24.55 9.78 -0.26
CA ALA A 2 24.19 8.36 -0.26
C ALA A 2 23.13 8.11 -1.35
N ALA A 3 23.12 6.91 -1.95
CA ALA A 3 22.10 6.55 -2.92
C ALA A 3 20.71 6.49 -2.24
N ARG A 4 19.65 6.92 -2.94
CA ARG A 4 18.26 6.76 -2.47
C ARG A 4 18.00 5.28 -2.19
N GLY A 5 17.28 4.99 -1.11
CA GLY A 5 16.78 3.65 -0.82
C GLY A 5 15.77 3.15 -1.86
N ARG A 6 15.38 1.88 -1.79
CA ARG A 6 14.39 1.29 -2.70
C ARG A 6 13.02 1.23 -2.07
N PHE A 7 11.98 1.57 -2.85
CA PHE A 7 10.59 1.39 -2.46
C PHE A 7 10.01 0.15 -3.14
N ILE A 8 9.62 -0.84 -2.33
CA ILE A 8 9.09 -2.11 -2.81
C ILE A 8 7.72 -2.34 -2.21
N THR A 9 6.72 -2.60 -3.05
CA THR A 9 5.36 -2.89 -2.61
C THR A 9 5.04 -4.37 -2.77
N PHE A 10 4.24 -4.90 -1.85
CA PHE A 10 3.73 -6.27 -1.88
C PHE A 10 2.23 -6.22 -2.11
N GLU A 11 1.79 -6.79 -3.23
CA GLU A 11 0.42 -6.73 -3.71
C GLU A 11 -0.18 -8.11 -3.90
N GLY A 12 -1.52 -8.16 -3.95
CA GLY A 12 -2.27 -9.41 -4.09
C GLY A 12 -3.54 -9.44 -3.24
N THR A 13 -4.36 -10.46 -3.49
CA THR A 13 -5.66 -10.68 -2.83
C THR A 13 -5.49 -11.07 -1.36
N GLU A 14 -6.59 -11.12 -0.60
CA GLU A 14 -6.54 -11.54 0.81
C GLU A 14 -6.11 -13.00 0.95
N GLY A 15 -5.30 -13.31 1.96
CA GLY A 15 -4.81 -14.66 2.25
C GLY A 15 -3.76 -15.22 1.28
N VAL A 16 -3.28 -14.44 0.31
CA VAL A 16 -2.24 -14.90 -0.64
C VAL A 16 -0.84 -15.02 -0.02
N GLY A 17 -0.65 -14.46 1.19
CA GLY A 17 0.61 -14.56 1.95
C GLY A 17 1.49 -13.30 1.91
N LYS A 18 0.94 -12.13 1.55
CA LYS A 18 1.68 -10.86 1.47
C LYS A 18 2.47 -10.57 2.73
N SER A 19 1.81 -10.53 3.89
CA SER A 19 2.47 -10.16 5.16
C SER A 19 3.54 -11.17 5.57
N THR A 20 3.38 -12.45 5.22
CA THR A 20 4.41 -13.48 5.44
C THR A 20 5.64 -13.21 4.56
N GLN A 21 5.45 -13.02 3.25
CA GLN A 21 6.55 -12.78 2.32
C GLN A 21 7.24 -11.45 2.57
N LEU A 22 6.49 -10.40 2.93
CA LEU A 22 7.04 -9.12 3.32
C LEU A 22 7.94 -9.25 4.55
N LYS A 23 7.49 -9.96 5.59
CA LYS A 23 8.29 -10.21 6.79
C LYS A 23 9.58 -10.98 6.47
N GLN A 24 9.50 -11.99 5.62
CA GLN A 24 10.68 -12.75 5.20
C GLN A 24 11.65 -11.87 4.39
N ALA A 25 11.15 -11.06 3.46
CA ALA A 25 11.97 -10.12 2.71
C ALA A 25 12.67 -9.10 3.62
N ALA A 26 11.98 -8.57 4.64
CA ALA A 26 12.58 -7.68 5.62
C ALA A 26 13.75 -8.35 6.35
N ILE A 27 13.54 -9.57 6.88
CA ILE A 27 14.59 -10.34 7.57
C ILE A 27 15.78 -10.60 6.65
N THR A 28 15.54 -10.99 5.40
CA THR A 28 16.61 -11.22 4.43
C THR A 28 17.42 -9.94 4.15
N LEU A 29 16.76 -8.79 4.00
CA LEU A 29 17.43 -7.51 3.79
C LEU A 29 18.27 -7.09 5.00
N GLU A 30 17.73 -7.25 6.22
CA GLU A 30 18.46 -6.97 7.47
C GLU A 30 19.71 -7.85 7.59
N GLN A 31 19.61 -9.14 7.25
CA GLN A 31 20.75 -10.08 7.25
C GLN A 31 21.83 -9.70 6.22
N LEU A 32 21.45 -9.01 5.14
CA LEU A 32 22.36 -8.49 4.13
C LEU A 32 22.92 -7.10 4.50
N GLY A 33 22.60 -6.57 5.69
CA GLY A 33 23.06 -5.28 6.17
C GLY A 33 22.32 -4.09 5.56
N VAL A 34 21.14 -4.31 4.98
CA VAL A 34 20.29 -3.25 4.44
C VAL A 34 19.36 -2.72 5.54
N ASP A 35 19.42 -1.40 5.78
CA ASP A 35 18.47 -0.71 6.66
C ASP A 35 17.08 -0.67 5.98
N VAL A 36 16.08 -1.26 6.64
CA VAL A 36 14.75 -1.48 6.08
C VAL A 36 13.65 -0.98 7.02
N VAL A 37 12.64 -0.34 6.43
CA VAL A 37 11.41 0.08 7.09
C VAL A 37 10.24 -0.70 6.51
N VAL A 38 9.49 -1.37 7.39
CA VAL A 38 8.23 -2.03 7.04
C VAL A 38 7.05 -1.10 7.32
N THR A 39 6.10 -1.04 6.38
CA THR A 39 4.88 -0.26 6.51
C THR A 39 3.71 -0.88 5.72
N ARG A 40 2.52 -0.27 5.77
CA ARG A 40 1.31 -0.77 5.08
C ARG A 40 0.35 0.34 4.69
N GLU A 41 -0.51 0.05 3.72
CA GLU A 41 -1.64 0.92 3.35
C GLU A 41 -3.01 0.20 3.33
N PRO A 42 -4.11 0.94 3.59
CA PRO A 42 -4.13 2.27 4.21
C PRO A 42 -3.57 2.18 5.65
N GLY A 43 -2.80 3.19 6.08
CA GLY A 43 -2.13 3.18 7.39
C GLY A 43 -0.70 3.71 7.34
N GLY A 44 0.12 3.29 8.30
CA GLY A 44 1.56 3.56 8.36
C GLY A 44 1.96 4.83 9.13
N THR A 45 1.00 5.69 9.47
CA THR A 45 1.19 6.91 10.29
C THR A 45 -0.01 7.11 11.22
N PRO A 46 0.09 7.85 12.34
CA PRO A 46 -1.05 8.04 13.25
C PRO A 46 -2.31 8.60 12.57
N MET A 47 -2.15 9.54 11.62
CA MET A 47 -3.28 10.08 10.86
C MET A 47 -3.81 9.07 9.84
N ALA A 48 -2.93 8.38 9.10
CA ALA A 48 -3.36 7.37 8.13
C ALA A 48 -4.01 6.14 8.80
N GLU A 49 -3.63 5.79 10.04
CA GLU A 49 -4.29 4.74 10.82
C GLU A 49 -5.72 5.15 11.23
N LYS A 50 -5.95 6.42 11.62
CA LYS A 50 -7.32 6.91 11.85
C LYS A 50 -8.19 6.84 10.59
N ILE A 51 -7.62 7.15 9.43
CA ILE A 51 -8.34 7.02 8.15
C ILE A 51 -8.61 5.54 7.84
N ARG A 52 -7.64 4.64 8.11
CA ARG A 52 -7.83 3.19 7.99
C ARG A 52 -8.98 2.70 8.86
N GLU A 53 -9.05 3.15 10.11
CA GLU A 53 -10.14 2.80 11.03
C GLU A 53 -11.50 3.19 10.43
N LEU A 54 -11.62 4.40 9.86
CA LEU A 54 -12.82 4.81 9.15
C LEU A 54 -13.12 3.88 7.97
N LEU A 55 -12.15 3.61 7.10
CA LEU A 55 -12.35 2.76 5.92
C LEU A 55 -12.78 1.33 6.25
N LEU A 56 -12.34 0.77 7.38
CA LEU A 56 -12.61 -0.61 7.77
C LEU A 56 -13.75 -0.77 8.78
N ALA A 57 -14.25 0.33 9.36
CA ALA A 57 -15.31 0.28 10.36
C ALA A 57 -16.61 -0.29 9.77
N PRO A 58 -17.20 -1.32 10.40
CA PRO A 58 -18.57 -1.76 10.09
C PRO A 58 -19.55 -0.59 10.27
N ARG A 59 -20.46 -0.43 9.31
CA ARG A 59 -21.41 0.68 9.30
C ARG A 59 -22.69 0.30 8.55
N GLU A 60 -23.81 0.88 8.97
CA GLU A 60 -25.08 0.81 8.25
C GLU A 60 -25.13 1.82 7.09
N GLU A 61 -24.46 2.96 7.26
CA GLU A 61 -24.34 3.99 6.22
C GLU A 61 -23.58 3.46 5.01
N VAL A 62 -24.22 3.55 3.84
CA VAL A 62 -23.57 3.26 2.57
C VAL A 62 -22.63 4.41 2.21
N VAL A 63 -21.32 4.14 2.24
CA VAL A 63 -20.31 5.11 1.84
C VAL A 63 -20.19 5.11 0.33
N HIS A 64 -20.27 6.31 -0.26
CA HIS A 64 -20.10 6.49 -1.69
C HIS A 64 -18.66 6.12 -2.13
N GLU A 65 -18.51 5.47 -3.30
CA GLU A 65 -17.20 5.03 -3.82
C GLU A 65 -16.14 6.15 -3.91
N THR A 66 -16.56 7.35 -4.33
CA THR A 66 -15.70 8.56 -4.35
C THR A 66 -15.16 8.89 -2.95
N THR A 67 -15.97 8.72 -1.90
CA THR A 67 -15.52 8.96 -0.52
C THR A 67 -14.47 7.93 -0.10
N GLU A 68 -14.70 6.63 -0.37
CA GLU A 68 -13.69 5.58 -0.12
C GLU A 68 -12.38 5.89 -0.85
N LEU A 69 -12.47 6.27 -2.13
CA LEU A 69 -11.32 6.60 -2.97
C LEU A 69 -10.52 7.80 -2.43
N LEU A 70 -11.21 8.87 -2.05
CA LEU A 70 -10.57 10.07 -1.51
C LEU A 70 -9.91 9.79 -0.16
N LEU A 71 -10.54 9.00 0.70
CA LEU A 71 -9.94 8.59 1.99
C LEU A 71 -8.71 7.71 1.78
N MET A 72 -8.73 6.77 0.83
CA MET A 72 -7.55 5.97 0.46
C MET A 72 -6.38 6.86 0.05
N PHE A 73 -6.62 7.84 -0.82
CA PHE A 73 -5.57 8.76 -1.27
C PHE A 73 -5.15 9.78 -0.21
N ALA A 74 -6.05 10.20 0.70
CA ALA A 74 -5.70 11.05 1.83
C ALA A 74 -4.74 10.33 2.80
N ALA A 75 -5.02 9.05 3.11
CA ALA A 75 -4.11 8.23 3.91
C ALA A 75 -2.74 8.05 3.23
N ARG A 76 -2.74 7.82 1.91
CA ARG A 76 -1.52 7.68 1.10
C ARG A 76 -0.68 8.94 1.06
N ALA A 77 -1.28 10.11 0.83
CA ALA A 77 -0.58 11.39 0.81
C ALA A 77 0.15 11.61 2.15
N GLN A 78 -0.55 11.38 3.26
CA GLN A 78 0.04 11.49 4.59
C GLN A 78 1.21 10.50 4.78
N HIS A 79 1.01 9.24 4.41
CA HIS A 79 1.99 8.17 4.56
C HIS A 79 3.24 8.40 3.71
N LEU A 80 3.05 8.84 2.47
CA LEU A 80 4.10 9.13 1.52
C LEU A 80 5.05 10.23 2.04
N HIS A 81 4.49 11.39 2.41
CA HIS A 81 5.28 12.55 2.80
C HIS A 81 5.90 12.46 4.20
N THR A 82 5.29 11.71 5.12
CA THR A 82 5.78 11.67 6.51
C THR A 82 6.57 10.43 6.86
N LYS A 83 6.53 9.38 6.04
CA LYS A 83 7.25 8.12 6.31
C LYS A 83 8.05 7.61 5.12
N ILE A 84 7.41 7.42 3.96
CA ILE A 84 8.05 6.76 2.81
C ILE A 84 9.18 7.61 2.22
N LEU A 85 8.88 8.83 1.76
CA LEU A 85 9.88 9.68 1.12
C LEU A 85 11.06 10.01 2.05
N PRO A 86 10.84 10.42 3.32
CA PRO A 86 11.96 10.68 4.23
C PRO A 86 12.84 9.45 4.50
N ALA A 87 12.26 8.24 4.55
CA ALA A 87 13.05 7.01 4.73
C ALA A 87 13.93 6.74 3.51
N LEU A 88 13.37 6.87 2.30
CA LEU A 88 14.10 6.66 1.05
C LEU A 88 15.22 7.68 0.85
N GLU A 89 14.99 8.94 1.22
CA GLU A 89 16.01 10.01 1.19
C GLU A 89 17.20 9.73 2.11
N ARG A 90 16.96 9.04 3.24
CA ARG A 90 18.03 8.58 4.15
C ARG A 90 18.74 7.31 3.68
N GLY A 91 18.35 6.75 2.52
CA GLY A 91 18.92 5.51 2.00
C GLY A 91 18.25 4.23 2.53
N GLN A 92 17.23 4.34 3.38
CA GLN A 92 16.52 3.17 3.91
C GLN A 92 15.62 2.56 2.83
N TRP A 93 15.61 1.23 2.75
CA TRP A 93 14.65 0.53 1.90
C TRP A 93 13.29 0.52 2.58
N VAL A 94 12.22 0.66 1.81
CA VAL A 94 10.85 0.67 2.34
C VAL A 94 10.08 -0.49 1.71
N LEU A 95 9.63 -1.42 2.54
CA LEU A 95 8.73 -2.50 2.15
C LEU A 95 7.31 -2.16 2.60
N CYS A 96 6.36 -2.11 1.67
CA CYS A 96 4.99 -1.71 1.95
C CYS A 96 3.98 -2.80 1.57
N ASP A 97 3.16 -3.22 2.53
CA ASP A 97 1.99 -4.06 2.28
C ASP A 97 0.89 -3.19 1.65
N ARG A 98 0.64 -3.39 0.35
CA ARG A 98 -0.23 -2.59 -0.53
C ARG A 98 0.24 -1.16 -0.80
N PHE A 99 -0.15 -0.65 -1.96
CA PHE A 99 -0.01 0.73 -2.37
C PHE A 99 -1.09 1.06 -3.42
N THR A 100 -0.76 1.78 -4.49
CA THR A 100 -1.73 2.28 -5.47
C THR A 100 -2.28 1.20 -6.40
N ASP A 101 -1.53 0.12 -6.64
CA ASP A 101 -2.03 -1.05 -7.38
C ASP A 101 -3.27 -1.66 -6.70
N ALA A 102 -3.27 -1.73 -5.36
CA ALA A 102 -4.47 -2.10 -4.61
C ALA A 102 -5.65 -1.16 -4.91
N THR A 103 -5.41 0.15 -5.06
CA THR A 103 -6.50 1.08 -5.42
C THR A 103 -7.07 0.79 -6.81
N PHE A 104 -6.23 0.51 -7.81
CA PHE A 104 -6.69 0.09 -9.13
C PHE A 104 -7.48 -1.23 -9.09
N ALA A 105 -7.03 -2.20 -8.30
CA ALA A 105 -7.71 -3.49 -8.18
C ALA A 105 -9.06 -3.38 -7.43
N TYR A 106 -9.07 -2.80 -6.24
CA TYR A 106 -10.25 -2.79 -5.37
C TYR A 106 -11.24 -1.69 -5.75
N GLN A 107 -10.81 -0.43 -5.88
CA GLN A 107 -11.72 0.67 -6.25
C GLN A 107 -12.01 0.64 -7.75
N GLY A 108 -11.02 0.33 -8.59
CA GLY A 108 -11.23 0.22 -10.03
C GLY A 108 -12.01 -1.04 -10.40
N GLY A 109 -11.37 -2.20 -10.31
CA GLY A 109 -11.97 -3.48 -10.69
C GLY A 109 -13.14 -3.91 -9.80
N GLY A 110 -13.05 -3.71 -8.49
CA GLY A 110 -14.06 -4.17 -7.54
C GLY A 110 -15.26 -3.23 -7.36
N ARG A 111 -15.07 -1.92 -7.43
CA ARG A 111 -16.14 -0.92 -7.25
C ARG A 111 -16.59 -0.25 -8.55
N GLY A 112 -15.88 -0.42 -9.66
CA GLY A 112 -16.24 0.18 -10.95
C GLY A 112 -15.79 1.63 -11.12
N VAL A 113 -14.93 2.15 -10.23
CA VAL A 113 -14.37 3.50 -10.39
C VAL A 113 -13.52 3.54 -11.66
N SER A 114 -13.76 4.52 -12.53
CA SER A 114 -13.00 4.64 -13.77
C SER A 114 -11.49 4.76 -13.51
N ARG A 115 -10.68 4.04 -14.28
CA ARG A 115 -9.21 4.08 -14.22
C ARG A 115 -8.65 5.50 -14.31
N THR A 116 -9.25 6.36 -15.13
CA THR A 116 -8.83 7.77 -15.31
C THR A 116 -8.96 8.58 -14.02
N ARG A 117 -10.02 8.38 -13.24
CA ARG A 117 -10.20 9.07 -11.94
C ARG A 117 -9.16 8.61 -10.91
N ILE A 118 -8.82 7.33 -10.91
CA ILE A 118 -7.76 6.79 -10.02
C ILE A 118 -6.40 7.34 -10.44
N ALA A 119 -6.10 7.36 -11.73
CA ALA A 119 -4.85 7.90 -12.27
C ALA A 119 -4.69 9.40 -11.97
N LEU A 120 -5.77 10.18 -12.02
CA LEU A 120 -5.74 11.60 -11.65
C LEU A 120 -5.33 11.79 -10.18
N LEU A 121 -5.84 10.95 -9.27
CA LEU A 121 -5.49 11.03 -7.86
C LEU A 121 -4.09 10.46 -7.57
N GLU A 122 -3.68 9.43 -8.30
CA GLU A 122 -2.31 8.93 -8.26
C GLU A 122 -1.31 10.04 -8.63
N ASP A 123 -1.54 10.73 -9.74
CA ASP A 123 -0.72 11.86 -10.18
C ASP A 123 -0.73 13.00 -9.16
N LEU A 124 -1.91 13.37 -8.65
CA LEU A 124 -2.04 14.43 -7.64
C LEU A 124 -1.25 14.13 -6.36
N VAL A 125 -1.26 12.87 -5.90
CA VAL A 125 -0.66 12.49 -4.60
C VAL A 125 0.81 12.08 -4.72
N GLN A 126 1.19 11.45 -5.83
CA GLN A 126 2.53 10.88 -6.00
C GLN A 126 3.40 11.63 -7.01
N GLY A 127 2.80 12.45 -7.89
CA GLY A 127 3.50 12.99 -9.06
C GLY A 127 4.15 11.84 -9.86
N ASP A 128 5.45 11.96 -10.14
CA ASP A 128 6.23 10.93 -10.84
C ASP A 128 6.65 9.74 -9.95
N PHE A 129 6.42 9.81 -8.64
CA PHE A 129 6.87 8.77 -7.71
C PHE A 129 6.12 7.45 -7.93
N ARG A 130 6.86 6.37 -8.16
CA ARG A 130 6.34 5.00 -8.25
C ARG A 130 7.24 4.04 -7.47
N PRO A 131 6.71 2.88 -7.03
CA PRO A 131 7.54 1.81 -6.50
C PRO A 131 8.68 1.45 -7.45
N ASP A 132 9.88 1.24 -6.91
CA ASP A 132 11.00 0.69 -7.68
C ASP A 132 10.67 -0.74 -8.14
N HIS A 133 9.96 -1.50 -7.29
CA HIS A 133 9.47 -2.84 -7.60
C HIS A 133 8.08 -3.08 -6.98
N VAL A 134 7.26 -3.83 -7.71
CA VAL A 134 5.97 -4.33 -7.22
C VAL A 134 6.04 -5.86 -7.24
N ILE A 135 5.93 -6.47 -6.06
CA ILE A 135 5.88 -7.92 -5.91
C ILE A 135 4.41 -8.32 -5.83
N LEU A 136 3.88 -8.82 -6.94
CA LEU A 136 2.53 -9.36 -7.01
C LEU A 136 2.54 -10.83 -6.58
N LEU A 137 1.89 -11.10 -5.46
CA LEU A 137 1.58 -12.46 -5.04
C LEU A 137 0.23 -12.85 -5.64
N ASP A 138 0.25 -13.81 -6.57
CA ASP A 138 -0.94 -14.31 -7.23
C ASP A 138 -1.27 -15.75 -6.82
N ALA A 139 -2.55 -16.01 -6.64
CA ALA A 139 -3.11 -17.34 -6.38
C ALA A 139 -4.62 -17.33 -6.69
N PRO A 140 -5.22 -18.50 -6.95
CA PRO A 140 -6.68 -18.60 -7.05
C PRO A 140 -7.37 -18.00 -5.82
N VAL A 141 -8.44 -17.22 -6.04
CA VAL A 141 -9.16 -16.51 -4.96
C VAL A 141 -9.62 -17.48 -3.87
N GLN A 142 -10.07 -18.67 -4.25
CA GLN A 142 -10.52 -19.71 -3.33
C GLN A 142 -9.39 -20.16 -2.38
N THR A 143 -8.15 -20.22 -2.87
CA THR A 143 -6.97 -20.56 -2.06
C THR A 143 -6.67 -19.45 -1.05
N GLY A 144 -6.74 -18.19 -1.46
CA GLY A 144 -6.56 -17.05 -0.56
C GLY A 144 -7.63 -17.03 0.54
N MET A 145 -8.90 -17.17 0.17
CA MET A 145 -10.01 -17.20 1.12
C MET A 145 -9.92 -18.35 2.12
N ALA A 146 -9.43 -19.53 1.71
CA ALA A 146 -9.24 -20.66 2.62
C ALA A 146 -8.15 -20.40 3.68
N ARG A 147 -7.17 -19.54 3.38
CA ARG A 147 -6.06 -19.18 4.29
C ARG A 147 -6.35 -17.96 5.16
N ALA A 148 -7.29 -17.12 4.75
CA ALA A 148 -7.69 -15.91 5.47
C ALA A 148 -8.71 -16.19 6.61
N LYS A 149 -9.18 -17.44 6.73
CA LYS A 149 -9.95 -17.94 7.87
C LYS A 149 -9.04 -18.25 9.04
#